data_AF-A0A5B0BK32-F1
#
_entry.id   AF-A0A5B0BK32-F1
#
_cell.length_a   1.000
_cell.length_b   1.000
_cell.length_c   1.000
_cell.angle_alpha   90.00
_cell.angle_beta   90.00
_cell.angle_gamma   90.00
#
_symmetry.space_group_name_H-M   'P 1'
#
loop_
_entity.id
_entity.type
_entity.pdbx_description
1 polymer ?
#
loop_
_entity_poly.entity_id
_entity_poly.type
_entity_poly.pdbx_seq_one_letter_code
_entity_poly.pdbx_strand_id
1 'polypeptide(L)' 'MSVAYLSCTVPSGYTYTSVTNTTTCSTSGFAPLYDVVQPRTGLWACTVPRGFTYTATSSTIVCSTSGLSTSYLLRAI' A
#
# COMPACT_ATOMS: atom_id res chain seq x y z
N MET A 1 9.34 15.99 0.96
CA MET A 1 8.06 15.53 0.36
C MET A 1 8.23 14.06 0.05
N SER A 2 7.57 13.15 0.77
CA SER A 2 7.59 11.73 0.36
C SER A 2 6.68 11.61 -0.83
N VAL A 3 7.24 11.32 -2.00
CA VAL A 3 6.50 11.27 -3.25
C VAL A 3 5.87 9.88 -3.34
N ALA A 4 4.54 9.84 -3.37
CA ALA A 4 3.81 8.65 -3.74
C ALA A 4 3.84 8.51 -5.27
N TYR A 5 3.91 7.29 -5.79
CA TYR A 5 3.86 7.03 -7.21
C TYR A 5 3.05 5.78 -7.53
N LEU A 6 2.38 5.81 -8.69
CA LEU A 6 1.58 4.68 -9.14
C LEU A 6 2.48 3.62 -9.77
N SER A 7 2.30 2.36 -9.35
CA SER A 7 3.07 1.22 -9.84
C SER A 7 2.22 -0.04 -9.89
N CYS A 8 2.51 -0.92 -10.85
CA CYS A 8 1.86 -2.23 -10.97
C CYS A 8 2.39 -3.26 -9.96
N THR A 9 3.51 -2.94 -9.30
CA THR A 9 4.12 -3.78 -8.26
C THR A 9 4.67 -2.92 -7.13
N VAL A 10 4.80 -3.51 -5.93
CA VAL A 10 5.38 -2.85 -4.76
C VAL A 10 6.83 -3.33 -4.60
N PRO A 11 7.85 -2.47 -4.79
CA PRO A 11 9.23 -2.88 -4.62
C PRO A 11 9.56 -3.23 -3.17
N SER A 12 10.61 -4.03 -2.98
CA SER A 12 11.11 -4.34 -1.65
C SER A 12 11.51 -3.08 -0.88
N GLY A 13 11.09 -2.96 0.38
CA GLY A 13 11.38 -1.81 1.22
C GLY A 13 10.41 -0.62 1.02
N TYR A 14 9.48 -0.73 0.07
CA TYR A 14 8.37 0.19 -0.07
C TYR A 14 7.09 -0.39 0.53
N THR A 15 6.09 0.45 0.70
CA THR A 15 4.72 0.05 1.01
C THR A 15 3.77 0.78 0.08
N TYR A 16 2.46 0.57 0.24
CA TYR A 16 1.44 1.28 -0.50
C TYR A 16 0.32 1.75 0.42
N THR A 17 -0.29 2.86 0.03
CA THR A 17 -1.38 3.56 0.77
C THR A 17 -2.75 3.23 0.20
N SER A 18 -2.81 2.91 -1.09
CA SER A 18 -4.03 2.46 -1.75
C SER A 18 -3.72 1.53 -2.92
N VAL A 19 -4.70 0.71 -3.28
CA VAL A 19 -4.67 -0.14 -4.47
C VAL A 19 -5.97 0.00 -5.23
N THR A 20 -5.90 0.04 -6.54
CA THR A 20 -7.07 0.12 -7.43
C THR A 20 -6.88 -0.82 -8.61
N ASN A 21 -7.96 -1.39 -9.14
CA ASN A 21 -7.88 -2.20 -10.35
C ASN A 21 -7.72 -1.31 -11.58
N THR A 22 -6.77 -1.65 -12.43
CA THR A 22 -6.53 -0.97 -13.70
C THR A 22 -6.27 -1.98 -14.81
N THR A 23 -6.50 -1.57 -16.04
CA THR A 23 -6.08 -2.33 -17.24
C THR A 23 -4.68 -1.91 -17.71
N THR A 24 -4.12 -0.81 -17.20
CA THR A 24 -2.78 -0.33 -17.61
C THR A 24 -1.65 -1.28 -17.19
N CYS A 25 -1.87 -2.07 -16.13
CA CYS A 25 -0.89 -2.98 -15.55
C CYS A 25 -0.98 -4.41 -16.10
N SER A 26 -1.92 -4.72 -16.99
CA SER A 26 -2.08 -6.05 -17.57
C SER A 26 -2.68 -6.00 -18.97
N THR A 27 -2.16 -6.83 -19.86
CA THR A 27 -2.65 -6.97 -21.23
C THR A 27 -3.87 -7.87 -21.36
N SER A 28 -4.27 -8.59 -20.30
CA SER A 28 -5.31 -9.63 -20.35
C SER A 28 -6.36 -9.53 -19.25
N GLY A 29 -6.51 -8.37 -18.59
CA GLY A 29 -7.54 -8.17 -17.58
C GLY A 29 -7.24 -7.03 -16.61
N PHE A 30 -7.96 -7.00 -15.49
CA PHE A 30 -7.67 -6.07 -14.40
C PHE A 30 -6.46 -6.56 -13.60
N ALA A 31 -5.54 -5.64 -13.35
CA ALA A 31 -4.41 -5.82 -12.46
C ALA A 31 -4.38 -4.72 -11.40
N PRO A 32 -3.82 -5.00 -10.22
CA PRO A 32 -3.71 -4.00 -9.17
C PRO A 32 -2.70 -2.91 -9.56
N LEU A 33 -3.10 -1.67 -9.35
CA LEU A 33 -2.29 -0.47 -9.38
C LEU A 33 -2.14 0.03 -7.95
N TYR A 34 -0.91 0.09 -7.48
CA TYR A 34 -0.56 0.48 -6.12
C TYR A 34 -0.09 1.94 -6.10
N ASP A 35 -0.58 2.70 -5.12
CA ASP A 35 0.00 4.00 -4.75
C ASP A 35 1.18 3.74 -3.81
N VAL A 36 2.36 3.56 -4.40
CA VAL A 36 3.58 3.13 -3.71
C VAL A 36 4.25 4.32 -3.06
N VAL A 37 4.63 4.15 -1.79
CA VAL A 37 5.24 5.19 -0.97
C VAL A 37 6.39 4.61 -0.16
N GLN A 38 7.37 5.47 0.16
CA GLN A 38 8.41 5.11 1.10
C GLN A 38 7.83 5.06 2.52
N PRO A 39 8.02 3.96 3.27
CA PRO A 39 7.47 3.83 4.61
C PRO A 39 8.11 4.84 5.56
N ARG A 40 7.28 5.36 6.47
CA ARG A 40 7.69 6.30 7.52
C ARG A 40 6.80 6.12 8.74
N THR A 41 7.33 6.44 9.91
CA THR A 41 6.54 6.46 11.15
C THR A 41 5.35 7.41 11.02
N GLY A 42 4.18 6.98 11.48
CA GLY A 42 2.94 7.75 11.41
C GLY A 42 2.22 7.68 10.06
N LEU A 43 2.70 6.88 9.10
CA LEU A 43 2.01 6.61 7.85
C LEU A 43 1.00 5.47 8.03
N TRP A 44 -0.23 5.66 7.57
CA TRP A 44 -1.16 4.55 7.35
C TRP A 44 -0.80 3.84 6.05
N ALA A 45 -0.47 2.55 6.15
CA ALA A 45 -0.09 1.75 5.01
C ALA A 45 -0.87 0.43 4.97
N CYS A 46 -1.05 -0.14 3.79
CA CYS A 46 -1.78 -1.38 3.59
C CYS A 46 -0.94 -2.63 3.93
N THR A 47 0.38 -2.47 3.99
CA THR A 47 1.32 -3.52 4.40
C THR A 47 2.39 -2.94 5.30
N VAL A 48 2.95 -3.78 6.17
CA VAL A 48 4.05 -3.43 7.07
C VAL A 48 5.36 -3.91 6.45
N PRO A 49 6.22 -3.01 5.94
CA PRO A 49 7.48 -3.41 5.34
C PRO A 49 8.52 -3.78 6.41
N ARG A 50 9.58 -4.47 5.98
CA ARG A 50 10.71 -4.82 6.84
C ARG A 50 11.36 -3.55 7.42
N GLY A 51 11.70 -3.56 8.71
CA GLY A 51 12.21 -2.37 9.40
C GLY A 51 11.10 -1.49 9.99
N PHE A 52 9.84 -1.92 9.92
CA PHE A 52 8.71 -1.27 10.57
C PHE A 52 7.87 -2.29 11.37
N THR A 53 7.20 -1.78 12.39
CA THR A 53 6.09 -2.37 13.11
C THR A 53 4.86 -1.47 12.95
N TYR A 54 3.76 -1.79 13.63
CA TYR A 54 2.56 -0.97 13.66
C TYR A 54 2.10 -0.67 15.08
N THR A 55 1.47 0.48 15.28
CA THR A 55 0.88 0.87 16.57
C THR A 55 -0.64 0.85 16.58
N ALA A 56 -1.28 0.88 15.41
CA ALA A 56 -2.72 0.86 15.27
C ALA A 56 -3.12 0.16 13.98
N THR A 57 -4.35 -0.35 13.95
CA THR A 57 -4.99 -0.97 12.79
C THR A 57 -6.33 -0.30 12.53
N SER A 58 -6.71 -0.13 11.27
CA SER A 58 -8.01 0.43 10.89
C SER A 58 -8.62 -0.33 9.72
N SER A 59 -9.94 -0.51 9.73
CA SER A 59 -10.67 -1.13 8.63
C SER A 59 -10.83 -0.13 7.50
N THR A 60 -10.44 -0.52 6.29
CA THR A 60 -10.51 0.33 5.09
C THR A 60 -10.78 -0.49 3.84
N ILE A 61 -11.35 0.14 2.83
CA ILE A 61 -11.55 -0.47 1.51
C ILE A 61 -10.43 -0.13 0.53
N VAL A 62 -9.57 0.85 0.84
CA VAL A 62 -8.56 1.34 -0.12
C VAL A 62 -7.37 0.40 -0.26
N CYS A 63 -7.19 -0.53 0.70
CA CYS A 63 -6.07 -1.47 0.72
C CYS A 63 -6.32 -2.77 -0.04
N SER A 64 -7.53 -2.96 -0.57
CA SER A 64 -7.89 -4.13 -1.37
C SER A 64 -8.85 -3.75 -2.49
N THR A 65 -8.70 -4.41 -3.62
CA THR A 65 -9.61 -4.27 -4.76
C THR A 65 -10.85 -5.16 -4.66
N SER A 66 -10.92 -6.00 -3.62
CA SER A 66 -11.92 -7.07 -3.51
C SER A 66 -12.82 -6.95 -2.28
N GLY A 67 -12.61 -5.94 -1.42
CA GLY A 67 -13.47 -5.71 -0.26
C GLY A 67 -12.79 -4.96 0.89
N LEU A 68 -13.37 -5.13 2.08
CA LEU A 68 -12.82 -4.57 3.31
C LEU A 68 -11.46 -5.20 3.62
N SER A 69 -10.51 -4.40 4.08
CA SER A 69 -9.16 -4.78 4.44
C SER A 69 -8.67 -3.93 5.61
N THR A 70 -7.44 -4.17 6.03
CA THR A 70 -6.86 -3.49 7.18
C THR A 70 -5.69 -2.62 6.73
N SER A 71 -5.66 -1.38 7.18
CA SER A 71 -4.48 -0.53 7.14
C SER A 71 -3.79 -0.55 8.50
N TYR A 72 -2.49 -0.26 8.50
CA TYR A 72 -1.60 -0.31 9.65
C TYR A 72 -0.91 1.04 9.81
N LEU A 73 -0.93 1.60 11.02
CA LEU A 73 -0.18 2.81 11.34
C LEU A 73 1.26 2.44 11.63
N LEU A 74 2.16 2.76 10.70
CA LEU A 74 3.55 2.35 10.75
C LEU A 74 4.35 3.05 11.84
N ARG A 75 5.31 2.31 12.40
CA ARG A 75 6.32 2.79 13.35
C ARG A 75 7.64 2.09 13.06
N ALA A 76 8.72 2.85 12.89
CA ALA A 76 10.05 2.26 12.72
C ALA A 76 10.46 1.43 13.96
N ILE A 77 11.15 0.30 13.73
CA ILE A 77 11.75 -0.53 14.78
C ILE A 77 13.18 -0.12 15.07
#